data_AF-A0A4P5QGI4-F1
#
_entry.id   AF-A0A4P5QGI4-F1
#
_cell.length_a   1.000
_cell.length_b   1.000
_cell.length_c   1.000
_cell.angle_alpha   90.00
_cell.angle_beta   90.00
_cell.angle_gamma   90.00
#
_symmetry.space_group_name_H-M   'P 1'
#
loop_
_entity.id
_entity.type
_entity.pdbx_description
1 polymer ?
#
loop_
_entity_poly.entity_id
_entity_poly.type
_entity_poly.pdbx_seq_one_letter_code
_entity_poly.pdbx_strand_id
1 'polypeptide(L)'
;MSYLGGIGQSRVIFEGLKISNAGQWFCVGVASKGNFYSKGVHRQCGLIPSVVVPPKPTCTVTPGSIQLNHNSLTAAEAVNHVASQTVRVSCTATGYVSIKATDVVYGKSSFQLRASDKLSNTLTVDGVDGATGKTYSIGTSGVNVVIASKLYSGGPAISAGSFSGNAVMVFEVI
;
A
#
# COMPACT_ATOMS: atom_id res chain seq x y z
N MET A 1 15.55 -33.66 25.89
CA MET A 1 15.41 -34.82 24.97
C MET A 1 14.01 -34.75 24.37
N SER A 2 13.87 -34.54 23.06
CA SER A 2 12.57 -34.54 22.38
C SER A 2 12.26 -35.97 21.95
N TYR A 3 11.07 -36.51 22.26
CA TYR A 3 10.68 -37.86 21.84
C TYR A 3 9.27 -37.82 21.25
N LEU A 4 9.12 -38.35 20.04
CA LEU A 4 7.84 -38.73 19.46
C LEU A 4 7.80 -40.26 19.49
N GLY A 5 7.08 -40.78 20.48
CA GLY A 5 6.85 -42.21 20.62
C GLY A 5 5.42 -42.53 20.24
N GLY A 6 5.24 -43.29 19.17
CA GLY A 6 4.01 -44.00 18.89
C GLY A 6 4.26 -45.51 18.98
N ILE A 7 3.33 -46.25 19.58
CA ILE A 7 3.33 -47.71 19.44
C ILE A 7 2.93 -48.01 17.99
N GLY A 8 3.88 -48.46 17.19
CA GLY A 8 3.71 -48.71 15.75
C GLY A 8 4.16 -47.52 14.87
N GLN A 9 4.86 -47.87 13.78
CA GLN A 9 5.44 -47.02 12.73
C GLN A 9 4.56 -45.81 12.35
N SER A 10 4.67 -44.71 13.09
CA SER A 10 3.91 -43.49 12.85
C SER A 10 4.88 -42.43 12.34
N ARG A 11 4.66 -41.93 11.12
CA ARG A 11 5.45 -40.84 10.53
C ARG A 11 4.82 -39.50 10.91
N VAL A 12 5.64 -38.57 11.41
CA VAL A 12 5.23 -37.19 11.70
C VAL A 12 6.06 -36.27 10.80
N ILE A 13 5.39 -35.40 10.05
CA ILE A 13 6.03 -34.37 9.23
C ILE A 13 5.87 -33.04 9.97
N PHE A 14 6.97 -32.30 10.11
CA PHE A 14 6.98 -30.95 10.66
C PHE A 14 7.20 -29.95 9.54
N GLU A 15 6.25 -29.03 9.38
CA GLU A 15 6.40 -27.90 8.47
C GLU A 15 6.31 -26.60 9.25
N GLY A 16 7.26 -25.69 8.99
CA GLY A 16 7.21 -24.34 9.52
C GLY A 16 6.30 -23.49 8.64
N LEU A 17 5.18 -23.03 9.18
CA LEU A 17 4.29 -22.09 8.47
C LEU A 17 4.50 -20.67 8.98
N LYS A 18 4.60 -19.73 8.04
CA LYS A 18 4.62 -18.29 8.30
C LYS A 18 3.19 -17.76 8.18
N ILE A 19 2.57 -17.35 9.29
CA ILE A 19 1.18 -16.84 9.28
C ILE A 19 1.13 -15.36 8.87
N SER A 20 2.20 -14.59 9.06
CA SER A 20 2.14 -13.14 8.86
C SER A 20 3.46 -12.47 8.52
N ASN A 21 3.35 -11.23 8.06
CA ASN A 21 4.47 -10.32 7.83
C ASN A 21 5.18 -9.91 9.14
N ALA A 22 4.61 -10.23 10.30
CA ALA A 22 5.20 -9.96 11.62
C ALA A 22 6.29 -10.98 12.01
N GLY A 23 6.67 -11.91 11.12
CA GLY A 23 7.72 -12.89 11.40
C GLY A 23 7.33 -13.95 12.43
N GLN A 24 6.04 -14.08 12.74
CA GLN A 24 5.56 -15.07 13.69
C GLN A 24 5.51 -16.43 13.00
N TRP A 25 6.37 -17.33 13.45
CA TRP A 25 6.43 -18.72 13.01
C TRP A 25 5.76 -19.61 14.04
N PHE A 26 5.04 -20.61 13.56
CA PHE A 26 4.60 -21.72 14.38
C PHE A 26 4.91 -23.02 13.65
N CYS A 27 5.12 -24.06 14.44
CA CYS A 27 5.43 -25.38 13.94
C CYS A 27 4.18 -26.24 13.99
N VAL A 28 3.80 -26.82 12.85
CA VAL A 28 2.71 -27.78 12.78
C VAL A 28 3.30 -29.16 12.58
N GLY A 29 2.93 -30.10 13.46
CA GLY A 29 3.19 -31.52 13.27
C GLY A 29 1.92 -32.22 12.78
N VAL A 30 1.97 -32.83 11.60
CA VAL A 30 0.85 -33.62 11.06
C VAL A 30 1.12 -35.10 11.28
N ALA A 31 0.10 -35.82 11.76
CA ALA A 31 0.25 -37.17 12.25
C ALA A 31 -0.99 -38.01 11.86
N SER A 32 -0.80 -39.21 11.30
CA SER A 32 -1.83 -39.95 10.55
C SER A 32 -2.57 -41.08 11.29
N LYS A 33 -2.46 -41.18 12.63
CA LYS A 33 -3.16 -42.18 13.48
C LYS A 33 -3.68 -41.59 14.81
N GLY A 34 -4.71 -42.20 15.40
CA GLY A 34 -5.46 -41.63 16.53
C GLY A 34 -4.75 -41.55 17.90
N ASN A 35 -3.52 -42.06 18.05
CA ASN A 35 -2.86 -42.16 19.37
C ASN A 35 -1.46 -41.53 19.35
N PHE A 36 -1.38 -40.19 19.36
CA PHE A 36 -0.12 -39.47 19.52
C PHE A 36 -0.01 -38.84 20.91
N TYR A 37 1.13 -39.08 21.55
CA TYR A 37 1.56 -38.34 22.74
C TYR A 37 2.78 -37.50 22.36
N SER A 38 2.67 -36.18 22.49
CA SER A 38 3.81 -35.28 22.34
C SER A 38 4.21 -34.72 23.72
N LYS A 39 5.52 -34.72 24.01
CA LYS A 39 6.09 -34.00 25.16
C LYS A 39 7.29 -33.18 24.70
N GLY A 40 7.26 -31.88 25.02
CA GLY A 40 8.34 -30.94 24.79
C GLY A 40 8.36 -30.27 23.41
N VAL A 41 9.32 -29.37 23.23
CA VAL A 41 9.54 -28.65 21.96
C VAL A 41 10.36 -29.55 21.02
N HIS A 42 9.84 -29.81 19.82
CA HIS A 42 10.56 -30.64 18.83
C HIS A 42 11.79 -29.88 18.32
N ARG A 43 12.96 -30.53 18.25
CA ARG A 43 14.23 -29.87 17.85
C ARG A 43 14.16 -29.21 16.48
N GLN A 44 13.37 -29.73 15.54
CA GLN A 44 13.16 -29.10 14.22
C GLN A 44 12.45 -27.73 14.31
N CYS A 45 11.75 -27.47 15.41
CA CYS A 45 11.06 -26.20 15.68
C CYS A 45 11.89 -25.23 16.53
N GLY A 46 12.99 -25.72 17.14
CA GLY A 46 13.90 -24.91 17.96
C GLY A 46 14.99 -24.19 17.15
N LEU A 47 15.01 -24.36 15.82
CA LEU A 47 15.96 -23.70 14.90
C LEU A 47 15.37 -22.51 14.17
N ILE A 48 14.14 -22.12 14.50
CA ILE A 48 13.56 -20.91 13.92
C ILE A 48 14.24 -19.73 14.62
N PRO A 49 15.06 -18.92 13.92
CA PRO A 49 15.68 -17.78 14.55
C PRO A 49 14.57 -16.87 15.07
N SER A 50 14.62 -16.54 16.36
CA SER A 50 13.79 -15.52 16.98
C SER A 50 14.24 -14.15 16.48
N VAL A 51 14.12 -13.91 15.17
CA VAL A 51 14.24 -12.58 14.61
C VAL A 51 12.98 -11.87 15.08
N VAL A 52 13.14 -11.08 16.14
CA VAL A 52 12.13 -10.10 16.53
C VAL A 52 12.07 -9.13 15.36
N VAL A 53 11.10 -9.33 14.47
CA VAL A 53 10.77 -8.35 13.44
C VAL A 53 10.13 -7.18 14.18
N PRO A 54 10.75 -5.99 14.21
CA PRO A 54 10.13 -4.83 14.83
C PRO A 54 8.76 -4.62 14.19
N PRO A 55 7.71 -4.32 14.98
CA PRO A 55 6.40 -4.05 14.41
C PRO A 55 6.52 -2.93 13.36
N LYS A 56 5.87 -3.11 12.21
CA LYS A 56 5.85 -2.08 11.17
C LYS A 56 5.31 -0.78 11.77
N PRO A 57 5.94 0.38 11.49
CA PRO A 57 5.47 1.65 12.01
C PRO A 57 4.05 1.90 11.51
N THR A 58 3.21 2.45 12.39
CA THR A 58 1.87 2.89 11.99
C THR A 58 1.98 4.32 11.50
N CYS A 59 1.49 4.59 10.29
CA CYS A 59 1.55 5.91 9.69
C CYS A 59 0.15 6.51 9.54
N THR A 60 0.04 7.82 9.77
CA THR A 60 -1.18 8.61 9.66
C THR A 60 -1.05 9.64 8.56
N VAL A 61 -2.11 9.84 7.78
CA VAL A 61 -2.19 10.85 6.72
C VAL A 61 -3.20 11.92 7.11
N THR A 62 -2.77 13.18 7.11
CA THR A 62 -3.60 14.32 7.51
C THR A 62 -3.55 15.42 6.45
N PRO A 63 -4.68 15.88 5.90
CA PRO A 63 -6.03 15.38 6.14
C PRO A 63 -6.24 13.97 5.55
N GLY A 64 -7.18 13.21 6.11
CA GLY A 64 -7.50 11.85 5.67
C GLY A 64 -8.26 11.78 4.33
N SER A 65 -8.67 12.93 3.78
CA SER A 65 -9.29 13.06 2.47
C SER A 65 -8.60 14.15 1.66
N ILE A 66 -8.34 13.85 0.38
CA ILE A 66 -7.72 14.77 -0.57
C ILE A 66 -8.82 15.28 -1.50
N GLN A 67 -8.95 16.61 -1.61
CA GLN A 67 -9.91 17.31 -2.46
C GLN A 67 -9.15 18.29 -3.35
N LEU A 68 -8.99 17.94 -4.63
CA LEU A 68 -8.26 18.74 -5.62
C LEU A 68 -9.26 19.57 -6.42
N ASN A 69 -9.62 20.75 -5.90
CA ASN A 69 -10.60 21.63 -6.53
C ASN A 69 -9.95 22.53 -7.59
N HIS A 70 -10.39 22.39 -8.85
CA HIS A 70 -9.96 23.23 -9.97
C HIS A 70 -10.76 24.54 -10.10
N ASN A 71 -11.82 24.72 -9.31
CA ASN A 71 -12.75 25.85 -9.35
C ASN A 71 -13.42 26.01 -10.73
N SER A 72 -14.12 27.13 -10.92
CA SER A 72 -14.70 27.49 -12.22
C SER A 72 -13.59 28.01 -13.13
N LEU A 73 -13.42 27.36 -14.28
CA LEU A 73 -12.42 27.70 -15.29
C LEU A 73 -13.10 27.91 -16.64
N THR A 74 -12.57 28.83 -17.43
CA THR A 74 -12.86 28.87 -18.86
C THR A 74 -12.19 27.69 -19.58
N ALA A 75 -12.64 27.36 -20.79
CA ALA A 75 -12.04 26.28 -21.58
C ALA A 75 -10.53 26.51 -21.84
N ALA A 76 -10.11 27.76 -21.99
CA ALA A 76 -8.69 28.11 -22.18
C ALA A 76 -7.88 27.92 -20.90
N GLU A 77 -8.42 28.32 -19.75
CA GLU A 77 -7.76 28.17 -18.44
C GLU A 77 -7.69 26.72 -17.98
N ALA A 78 -8.66 25.88 -18.38
CA ALA A 78 -8.71 24.47 -18.01
C ALA A 78 -7.50 23.68 -18.51
N VAL A 79 -6.91 24.05 -19.65
CA VAL A 79 -5.79 23.32 -20.22
C VAL A 79 -4.52 23.58 -19.39
N ASN A 80 -3.87 22.51 -18.93
CA ASN A 80 -2.70 22.55 -18.04
C ASN A 80 -2.94 23.16 -16.65
N HIS A 81 -4.19 23.46 -16.26
CA HIS A 81 -4.48 23.93 -14.90
C HIS A 81 -4.05 22.88 -13.88
N VAL A 82 -3.44 23.34 -12.79
CA VAL A 82 -3.01 22.49 -11.67
C VAL A 82 -3.79 22.87 -10.43
N ALA A 83 -4.42 21.89 -9.79
CA ALA A 83 -4.91 22.00 -8.43
C ALA A 83 -4.06 21.09 -7.54
N SER A 84 -3.71 21.53 -6.35
CA SER A 84 -2.87 20.76 -5.44
C SER A 84 -3.35 20.87 -4.00
N GLN A 85 -3.01 19.85 -3.22
CA GLN A 85 -3.22 19.82 -1.79
C GLN A 85 -2.01 19.17 -1.13
N THR A 86 -1.54 19.79 -0.05
CA THR A 86 -0.49 19.22 0.78
C THR A 86 -1.10 18.31 1.84
N VAL A 87 -0.63 17.07 1.89
CA VAL A 87 -0.91 16.13 2.97
C VAL A 87 0.32 15.94 3.84
N ARG A 88 0.10 15.76 5.14
CA ARG A 88 1.13 15.43 6.10
C ARG A 88 1.08 13.95 6.41
N VAL A 89 2.21 13.27 6.25
CA VAL A 89 2.36 11.85 6.57
C VAL A 89 3.34 11.72 7.72
N SER A 90 2.92 11.12 8.83
CA SER A 90 3.75 10.91 10.02
C SER A 90 3.62 9.48 10.51
N CYS A 91 4.68 8.93 11.08
CA CYS A 91 4.72 7.55 11.53
C CYS A 91 5.14 7.44 13.00
N THR A 92 4.74 6.37 13.69
CA THR A 92 5.10 6.13 15.10
C THR A 92 6.60 5.84 15.31
N ALA A 93 7.29 5.40 14.25
CA ALA A 93 8.73 5.23 14.21
C ALA A 93 9.25 5.54 12.81
N THR A 94 10.58 5.66 12.66
CA THR A 94 11.21 5.86 11.36
C THR A 94 11.00 4.65 10.46
N GLY A 95 10.57 4.90 9.23
CA GLY A 95 10.39 3.88 8.20
C GLY A 95 10.30 4.50 6.81
N TYR A 96 9.97 3.66 5.84
CA TYR A 96 9.74 4.11 4.46
C TYR A 96 8.27 3.96 4.10
N VAL A 97 7.73 4.98 3.43
CA VAL A 97 6.37 4.96 2.91
C VAL A 97 6.41 5.23 1.41
N SER A 98 5.81 4.32 0.64
CA SER A 98 5.56 4.51 -0.78
C SER A 98 4.17 5.09 -0.99
N ILE A 99 4.07 6.13 -1.82
CA ILE A 99 2.81 6.81 -2.13
C ILE A 99 2.59 6.74 -3.63
N LYS A 100 1.51 6.07 -4.04
CA LYS A 100 1.17 5.79 -5.45
C LYS A 100 -0.33 5.91 -5.69
N ALA A 101 -0.72 6.25 -6.91
CA ALA A 101 -2.10 6.20 -7.37
C ALA A 101 -2.46 4.78 -7.85
N THR A 102 -3.71 4.37 -7.65
CA THR A 102 -4.22 3.08 -8.15
C THR A 102 -4.75 3.18 -9.57
N ASP A 103 -5.35 4.32 -9.93
CA ASP A 103 -5.94 4.53 -11.24
C ASP A 103 -4.84 4.85 -12.24
N VAL A 104 -4.31 3.77 -12.83
CA VAL A 104 -3.23 3.80 -13.79
C VAL A 104 -3.73 3.33 -15.15
N VAL A 105 -3.67 4.23 -16.13
CA VAL A 105 -4.03 3.95 -17.53
C VAL A 105 -2.77 4.12 -18.37
N TYR A 106 -2.35 3.06 -19.06
CA TYR A 106 -1.11 3.00 -19.86
C TYR A 106 0.15 3.46 -19.09
N GLY A 107 0.26 3.08 -17.81
CA GLY A 107 1.42 3.39 -16.98
C GLY A 107 1.50 4.83 -16.47
N LYS A 108 0.43 5.62 -16.64
CA LYS A 108 0.30 6.97 -16.08
C LYS A 108 -0.89 7.04 -15.15
N SER A 109 -0.80 7.88 -14.12
CA SER A 109 -1.94 8.15 -13.26
C SER A 109 -2.92 9.12 -13.92
N SER A 110 -3.43 8.74 -15.09
CA SER A 110 -4.31 9.57 -15.88
C SER A 110 -5.67 8.92 -16.07
N PHE A 111 -6.72 9.70 -15.87
CA PHE A 111 -8.10 9.27 -16.04
C PHE A 111 -8.97 10.42 -16.53
N GLN A 112 -10.08 10.10 -17.18
CA GLN A 112 -11.03 11.08 -17.68
C GLN A 112 -11.93 11.58 -16.55
N LEU A 113 -12.21 12.89 -16.52
CA LEU A 113 -13.12 13.49 -15.53
C LEU A 113 -14.59 13.37 -15.93
N ARG A 114 -14.85 13.00 -17.19
CA ARG A 114 -16.17 12.68 -17.73
C ARG A 114 -15.99 11.86 -19.00
N ALA A 115 -16.75 10.78 -19.14
CA ALA A 115 -16.60 9.80 -20.22
C ALA A 115 -16.79 10.38 -21.64
N SER A 116 -17.47 11.52 -21.80
CA SER A 116 -17.81 12.11 -23.11
C SER A 116 -16.89 13.26 -23.55
N ASP A 117 -16.15 13.89 -22.63
CA ASP A 117 -15.77 15.31 -22.83
C ASP A 117 -14.27 15.56 -23.01
N LYS A 118 -13.48 14.50 -23.21
CA LYS A 118 -12.04 14.57 -23.54
C LYS A 118 -11.16 15.33 -22.54
N LEU A 119 -11.68 15.84 -21.42
CA LEU A 119 -10.87 16.41 -20.34
C LEU A 119 -10.39 15.28 -19.41
N SER A 120 -9.08 15.07 -19.37
CA SER A 120 -8.43 14.14 -18.47
C SER A 120 -7.63 14.87 -17.40
N ASN A 121 -7.35 14.14 -16.33
CA ASN A 121 -6.46 14.53 -15.25
C ASN A 121 -5.21 13.64 -15.31
N THR A 122 -4.06 14.15 -14.87
CA THR A 122 -2.95 13.32 -14.36
C THR A 122 -2.65 13.69 -12.91
N LEU A 123 -2.62 12.69 -12.01
CA LEU A 123 -2.18 12.91 -10.63
C LEU A 123 -0.66 12.80 -10.52
N THR A 124 -0.10 13.61 -9.62
CA THR A 124 1.33 13.62 -9.29
C THR A 124 1.54 13.68 -7.77
N VAL A 125 2.65 13.10 -7.33
CA VAL A 125 3.15 13.09 -5.95
C VAL A 125 4.49 13.82 -5.94
N ASP A 126 4.54 15.01 -5.35
CA ASP A 126 5.66 15.96 -5.44
C ASP A 126 6.19 16.13 -6.87
N GLY A 127 5.28 16.24 -7.84
CA GLY A 127 5.61 16.40 -9.25
C GLY A 127 6.03 15.12 -9.99
N VAL A 128 6.13 13.97 -9.31
CA VAL A 128 6.33 12.65 -9.94
C VAL A 128 4.98 12.06 -10.31
N ASP A 129 4.84 11.43 -11.49
CA ASP A 129 3.59 10.79 -11.91
C ASP A 129 3.09 9.79 -10.86
N GLY A 130 1.81 9.86 -10.50
CA GLY A 130 1.21 9.05 -9.44
C GLY A 130 1.32 7.54 -9.68
N ALA A 131 1.42 7.07 -10.93
CA ALA A 131 1.56 5.65 -11.25
C ALA A 131 2.95 5.12 -10.85
N THR A 132 3.97 5.96 -11.05
CA THR A 132 5.31 5.67 -10.53
C THR A 132 5.35 5.89 -9.02
N GLY A 133 4.73 6.98 -8.57
CA GLY A 133 4.71 7.45 -7.20
C GLY A 133 6.08 7.81 -6.66
N LYS A 134 6.17 7.97 -5.35
CA LYS A 134 7.40 8.36 -4.67
C LYS A 134 7.52 7.69 -3.31
N THR A 135 8.75 7.37 -2.93
CA THR A 135 9.08 6.79 -1.62
C THR A 135 9.71 7.84 -0.74
N TYR A 136 9.30 7.87 0.53
CA TYR A 136 9.75 8.82 1.52
C TYR A 136 10.36 8.08 2.70
N SER A 137 11.44 8.63 3.24
CA SER A 137 11.86 8.33 4.61
C SER A 137 11.02 9.18 5.55
N ILE A 138 10.21 8.54 6.39
CA ILE A 138 9.27 9.21 7.29
C ILE A 138 9.56 8.80 8.72
N GLY A 139 9.75 9.80 9.58
CA GLY A 139 9.86 9.63 11.03
C GLY A 139 8.66 10.20 11.78
N THR A 140 8.83 10.36 13.09
CA THR A 140 7.83 10.95 13.99
C THR A 140 7.52 12.41 13.67
N SER A 141 8.51 13.15 13.18
CA SER A 141 8.34 14.53 12.74
C SER A 141 7.48 14.69 11.48
N GLY A 142 7.18 13.59 10.77
CA GLY A 142 6.40 13.57 9.54
C GLY A 142 7.01 14.35 8.37
N VAL A 143 6.41 14.20 7.20
CA VAL A 143 6.77 14.89 5.96
C VAL A 143 5.53 15.47 5.32
N ASN A 144 5.69 16.61 4.64
CA ASN A 144 4.64 17.18 3.81
C ASN A 144 4.83 16.67 2.39
N VAL A 145 3.75 16.17 1.80
CA VAL A 145 3.69 15.60 0.46
C VAL A 145 2.66 16.38 -0.33
N VAL A 146 3.05 16.90 -1.48
CA VAL A 146 2.14 17.62 -2.37
C VAL A 146 1.51 16.62 -3.34
N ILE A 147 0.20 16.49 -3.25
CA ILE A 147 -0.59 15.75 -4.24
C ILE A 147 -1.20 16.77 -5.18
N ALA A 148 -0.98 16.61 -6.49
CA ALA A 148 -1.49 17.55 -7.47
C ALA A 148 -2.20 16.84 -8.62
N SER A 149 -3.26 17.47 -9.11
CA SER A 149 -4.03 17.10 -10.29
C SER A 149 -3.76 18.13 -11.37
N LYS A 150 -3.36 17.66 -12.55
CA LYS A 150 -3.16 18.51 -13.73
C LYS A 150 -4.12 18.12 -14.83
N LEU A 151 -4.84 19.10 -15.35
CA LEU A 151 -5.81 18.91 -16.43
C LEU A 151 -5.15 18.88 -17.80
N TYR A 152 -5.64 17.99 -18.65
CA TYR A 152 -5.23 17.81 -20.04
C TYR A 152 -6.46 17.73 -20.94
N SER A 153 -6.42 18.43 -22.07
CA SER A 153 -7.42 18.25 -23.11
C SER A 153 -6.98 17.17 -24.09
N GLY A 154 -7.82 16.14 -24.26
CA GLY A 154 -7.70 15.09 -25.27
C GLY A 154 -8.42 15.44 -26.59
N GLY A 155 -8.88 16.68 -26.77
CA GLY A 155 -9.61 17.11 -27.95
C GLY A 155 -9.45 18.61 -28.30
N PRO A 156 -9.97 19.03 -29.46
CA PRO A 156 -9.86 20.41 -29.95
C PRO A 156 -10.72 21.41 -29.16
N ALA A 157 -11.73 20.94 -28.43
CA ALA A 157 -12.61 21.77 -27.60
C ALA A 157 -13.03 21.01 -26.35
N ILE A 158 -13.18 21.74 -25.23
CA ILE A 158 -13.73 21.25 -23.97
C ILE A 158 -15.18 21.73 -23.89
N SER A 159 -16.13 20.81 -23.75
CA SER A 159 -17.55 21.14 -23.54
C SER A 159 -17.74 21.85 -22.19
N ALA A 160 -18.59 22.86 -22.16
CA ALA A 160 -18.97 23.48 -20.90
C ALA A 160 -19.76 22.50 -20.02
N GLY A 161 -19.50 22.52 -18.71
CA GLY A 161 -20.20 21.68 -17.75
C GLY A 161 -19.39 21.45 -16.47
N SER A 162 -19.98 20.69 -15.55
CA SER A 162 -19.32 20.24 -14.33
C SER A 162 -18.51 18.97 -14.59
N PHE A 163 -17.29 18.94 -14.07
CA PHE A 163 -16.37 17.81 -14.18
C PHE A 163 -16.01 17.30 -12.79
N SER A 164 -16.01 15.98 -12.60
CA SER A 164 -15.65 15.35 -11.34
C SER A 164 -15.04 13.98 -11.60
N GLY A 165 -13.93 13.68 -10.94
CA GLY A 165 -13.32 12.36 -10.96
C GLY A 165 -12.90 11.96 -9.56
N ASN A 166 -12.83 10.65 -9.35
CA ASN A 166 -12.32 10.06 -8.12
C ASN A 166 -11.11 9.18 -8.47
N ALA A 167 -10.16 9.13 -7.55
CA ALA A 167 -9.05 8.19 -7.61
C ALA A 167 -8.63 7.78 -6.21
N VAL A 168 -7.97 6.63 -6.11
CA VAL A 168 -7.41 6.17 -4.83
C VAL A 168 -5.89 6.33 -4.83
N MET A 169 -5.38 6.92 -3.75
CA MET A 169 -3.95 6.97 -3.44
C MET A 169 -3.65 5.94 -2.35
N VAL A 170 -2.68 5.07 -2.60
CA VAL A 170 -2.21 4.06 -1.65
C VAL A 170 -0.96 4.59 -0.95
N PHE A 171 -1.00 4.55 0.37
CA PHE A 171 0.12 4.87 1.26
C PHE A 171 0.58 3.54 1.89
N GLU A 172 1.66 2.98 1.38
CA GLU A 172 2.17 1.68 1.79
C GLU A 172 3.43 1.84 2.64
N VAL A 173 3.41 1.28 3.86
CA VAL A 173 4.61 1.18 4.70
C VAL A 173 5.43 -0.03 4.23
N ILE A 174 6.61 0.23 3.67
CA ILE A 174 7.47 -0.81 3.08
C ILE A 174 8.55 -1.28 4.05
#